data_AF-A0A2V6SWG8-F1
#
_entry.id   AF-A0A2V6SWG8-F1
#
_cell.length_a   1.000
_cell.length_b   1.000
_cell.length_c   1.000
_cell.angle_alpha   90.00
_cell.angle_beta   90.00
_cell.angle_gamma   90.00
#
_symmetry.space_group_name_H-M   'P 1'
#
loop_
_entity.id
_entity.type
_entity.pdbx_description
1 polymer ?
#
loop_
_entity_poly.entity_id
_entity_poly.type
_entity_poly.pdbx_seq_one_letter_code
_entity_poly.pdbx_strand_id
1 'polypeptide(L)' 'MSLGEPKIKRALEWVLARLADDPRASRAALIDQASREFDLAPLDTDFLFRQLVEASRGDSPGLPHDGVR' A
#
# COMPACT_ATOMS: atom_id res chain seq x y z
N MET A 1 -7.56 -16.22 -21.66
CA MET A 1 -6.94 -16.85 -20.47
C MET A 1 -6.31 -15.74 -19.66
N SER A 2 -6.88 -15.36 -18.51
CA SER A 2 -6.23 -14.37 -17.64
C SER A 2 -5.07 -15.08 -16.94
N LEU A 3 -3.88 -14.94 -17.53
CA LEU A 3 -2.60 -15.37 -16.98
C LEU A 3 -2.53 -14.91 -15.52
N GLY A 4 -2.13 -15.83 -14.63
CA GLY A 4 -2.30 -15.77 -13.17
C GLY A 4 -2.26 -14.38 -12.55
N GLU A 5 -3.21 -14.10 -11.65
CA GLU A 5 -3.20 -12.88 -10.85
C GLU A 5 -1.78 -12.64 -10.30
N PRO A 6 -1.16 -11.49 -10.60
CA PRO A 6 0.20 -11.24 -10.17
C PRO A 6 0.22 -11.27 -8.63
N LYS A 7 1.18 -11.97 -8.04
CA LYS A 7 1.34 -12.12 -6.57
C LYS A 7 1.19 -10.79 -5.83
N ILE A 8 1.59 -9.69 -6.46
CA ILE A 8 1.45 -8.32 -5.98
C ILE A 8 -0.01 -7.88 -5.74
N LYS A 9 -0.97 -8.32 -6.55
CA LYS A 9 -2.41 -8.02 -6.33
C LYS A 9 -2.92 -8.73 -5.07
N ARG A 10 -2.55 -10.00 -4.88
CA ARG A 10 -2.95 -10.76 -3.68
C ARG A 10 -2.33 -10.17 -2.41
N ALA A 11 -1.07 -9.77 -2.49
CA ALA A 11 -0.41 -9.03 -1.41
C ALA A 11 -1.13 -7.70 -1.12
N LEU A 12 -1.51 -6.95 -2.16
CA LEU A 12 -2.24 -5.68 -2.00
C LEU A 12 -3.59 -5.88 -1.32
N GLU A 13 -4.39 -6.84 -1.78
CA GLU A 13 -5.68 -7.15 -1.17
C GLU A 13 -5.54 -7.59 0.28
N TRP A 14 -4.51 -8.38 0.60
CA TRP A 14 -4.22 -8.80 1.96
C TRP A 14 -3.85 -7.61 2.86
N VAL A 15 -3.01 -6.68 2.39
CA VAL A 15 -2.65 -5.47 3.15
C VAL A 15 -3.87 -4.56 3.34
N LEU A 16 -4.67 -4.35 2.31
CA LEU A 16 -5.90 -3.55 2.39
C LEU A 16 -6.92 -4.15 3.36
N ALA A 17 -7.09 -5.48 3.36
CA ALA A 17 -7.96 -6.17 4.30
C ALA A 17 -7.51 -5.96 5.75
N ARG A 18 -6.19 -6.01 6.02
CA ARG A 18 -5.64 -5.72 7.36
C ARG A 18 -5.80 -4.25 7.74
N LEU A 19 -5.65 -3.32 6.80
CA LEU A 19 -5.87 -1.89 7.07
C LEU A 19 -7.34 -1.56 7.31
N ALA A 20 -8.26 -2.30 6.69
CA ALA A 20 -9.68 -2.16 6.93
C ALA A 20 -10.08 -2.68 8.34
N ASP A 21 -9.43 -3.76 8.79
CA ASP A 21 -9.62 -4.33 10.13
C ASP A 21 -8.96 -3.46 11.21
N ASP A 22 -7.70 -3.06 11.00
CA ASP A 22 -6.94 -2.19 11.89
C ASP A 22 -6.30 -1.02 11.10
N PRO A 23 -6.99 0.13 11.01
CA PRO A 23 -6.48 1.30 10.26
C PRO A 23 -5.29 1.97 10.93
N ARG A 24 -4.94 1.57 12.16
CA ARG A 24 -3.77 2.06 12.90
C ARG A 24 -2.54 1.18 12.66
N ALA A 25 -2.70 0.02 12.03
CA ALA A 25 -1.62 -0.88 11.70
C ALA A 25 -0.59 -0.19 10.81
N SER A 26 0.68 -0.49 11.08
CA SER A 26 1.78 0.05 10.30
C SER A 26 1.77 -0.57 8.90
N ARG A 27 1.41 0.24 7.90
CA ARG A 27 1.42 -0.13 6.47
C ARG A 27 2.75 -0.78 6.07
N ALA A 28 3.87 -0.20 6.52
CA ALA A 28 5.21 -0.72 6.28
C ALA A 28 5.42 -2.14 6.84
N ALA A 29 4.88 -2.43 8.03
CA ALA A 29 4.96 -3.76 8.64
C ALA A 29 4.09 -4.78 7.89
N LEU A 30 2.89 -4.38 7.45
CA LEU A 30 2.01 -5.21 6.63
C LEU A 30 2.63 -5.53 5.27
N ILE A 31 3.31 -4.56 4.65
CA ILE A 31 4.02 -4.74 3.37
C ILE A 31 5.21 -5.70 3.53
N ASP A 32 6.02 -5.55 4.57
CA ASP A 32 7.13 -6.47 4.86
C ASP A 32 6.62 -7.91 5.09
N GLN A 33 5.53 -8.06 5.83
CA GLN A 33 4.89 -9.35 6.04
C GLN A 33 4.35 -9.93 4.73
N ALA A 34 3.64 -9.13 3.92
CA ALA A 34 3.14 -9.57 2.63
C ALA A 34 4.28 -9.94 1.65
N SER A 35 5.40 -9.25 1.69
CA SER A 35 6.58 -9.55 0.87
C SER A 35 7.09 -10.97 1.13
N ARG A 36 7.15 -11.37 2.40
CA ARG A 36 7.61 -12.71 2.81
C ARG A 36 6.57 -13.79 2.56
N GLU A 37 5.30 -13.53 2.86
CA GLU A 37 4.19 -14.49 2.72
C GLU A 37 3.90 -14.81 1.25
N PHE A 38 3.99 -13.81 0.37
CA PHE A 38 3.69 -13.97 -1.05
C PHE A 38 4.93 -14.17 -1.92
N ASP A 39 6.13 -14.19 -1.32
CA ASP A 39 7.40 -14.31 -2.03
C ASP A 39 7.49 -13.22 -3.14
N LEU A 40 7.37 -11.96 -2.72
CA LEU A 40 7.47 -10.80 -3.61
C LEU A 40 8.93 -10.49 -3.91
N ALA A 41 9.22 -10.11 -5.15
CA ALA A 41 10.53 -9.57 -5.47
C ALA A 41 10.72 -8.21 -4.76
N PRO A 42 11.97 -7.78 -4.55
CA PRO A 42 12.27 -6.45 -3.99
C PRO A 42 11.59 -5.33 -4.80
N LEU A 43 11.53 -5.50 -6.13
CA LEU A 43 10.89 -4.56 -7.04
C LEU A 43 9.36 -4.51 -6.85
N ASP A 44 8.71 -5.66 -6.68
CA ASP A 44 7.28 -5.74 -6.41
C ASP A 44 6.93 -5.12 -5.04
N THR A 45 7.80 -5.31 -4.04
CA THR A 45 7.61 -4.75 -2.70
C THR A 45 7.69 -3.23 -2.70
N ASP A 46 8.65 -2.64 -3.43
CA ASP A 46 8.75 -1.19 -3.64
C ASP A 46 7.52 -0.63 -4.38
N PHE A 47 7.04 -1.32 -5.42
CA PHE A 47 5.82 -0.94 -6.11
C PHE A 47 4.59 -0.95 -5.18
N LEU A 48 4.44 -2.01 -4.37
CA LEU A 48 3.37 -2.15 -3.38
C LEU A 48 3.40 -1.01 -2.37
N PHE A 49 4.60 -0.65 -1.89
CA PHE A 49 4.80 0.44 -0.95
C PHE A 49 4.38 1.79 -1.53
N ARG A 50 4.82 2.11 -2.75
CA ARG A 50 4.46 3.36 -3.43
C ARG A 50 2.95 3.46 -3.64
N GLN A 51 2.33 2.40 -4.15
CA GLN A 51 0.88 2.37 -4.37
C GLN A 51 0.09 2.60 -3.09
N LEU A 52 0.50 2.03 -1.95
CA LEU A 52 -0.19 2.22 -0.67
C LEU A 52 0.03 3.61 -0.07
N VAL A 53 1.23 4.20 -0.25
CA VAL A 53 1.53 5.58 0.16
C VAL A 53 0.74 6.57 -0.68
N GLU A 54 0.69 6.38 -2.00
CA GLU A 54 -0.07 7.22 -2.94
C GLU A 54 -1.58 7.09 -2.69
N ALA A 55 -2.09 5.88 -2.46
CA ALA A 55 -3.50 5.65 -2.14
C ALA A 55 -3.90 6.32 -0.82
N SER A 56 -3.04 6.32 0.20
CA SER A 56 -3.28 7.05 1.45
C SER A 56 -3.23 8.57 1.29
N ARG A 57 -2.54 9.07 0.25
CA ARG A 57 -2.44 10.50 -0.06
C ARG A 57 -3.62 11.01 -0.89
N GLY A 58 -4.54 10.12 -1.27
CA GLY A 58 -5.79 10.44 -1.96
C GLY A 58 -6.85 11.14 -1.10
N ASP A 59 -6.60 11.31 0.20
CA ASP A 59 -7.32 12.24 1.04
C ASP A 59 -6.56 13.59 1.07
N SER A 60 -7.05 14.54 0.25
CA SER A 60 -6.73 15.98 0.24
C SER A 60 -5.43 16.46 -0.45
N PRO A 61 -5.47 16.86 -1.74
CA PRO A 61 -4.63 17.93 -2.26
C PRO A 61 -5.26 19.28 -1.87
N GLY A 62 -4.96 19.78 -0.67
CA GLY A 62 -5.63 21.00 -0.22
C GLY A 62 -5.05 21.60 1.06
N LEU A 63 -3.81 22.08 1.01
CA LEU A 63 -3.49 23.28 1.76
C LEU A 63 -2.45 24.11 1.00
N PRO A 64 -2.85 25.24 0.39
CA PRO A 64 -1.89 26.25 0.01
C PRO A 64 -1.23 26.76 1.31
N HIS A 65 0.10 26.68 1.39
CA HIS A 65 0.86 27.59 2.24
C HIS A 65 0.72 29.00 1.66
N ASP A 66 -0.43 29.65 1.86
CA ASP A 66 -0.61 31.06 1.57
C ASP A 66 -1.26 31.76 2.78
N GLY A 67 -0.44 32.61 3.41
CA GLY A 67 -0.83 33.84 4.09
C GLY A 67 -1.77 33.77 5.29
N VAL A 68 -1.21 33.85 6.51
CA VAL A 68 -1.78 34.67 7.59
C VAL A 68 -0.66 35.34 8.41
N ARG A 69 -0.56 36.65 8.19
CA ARG A 69 -0.07 37.77 9.01
C ARG A 69 1.41 37.86 9.43
#